data_AF-A0A7S4Q4Z1-F1
#
_entry.id   AF-A0A7S4Q4Z1-F1
#
_cell.length_a   1.000
_cell.length_b   1.000
_cell.length_c   1.000
_cell.angle_alpha   90.00
_cell.angle_beta   90.00
_cell.angle_gamma   90.00
#
_symmetry.space_group_name_H-M   'P 1'
#
loop_
_entity.id
_entity.type
_entity.pdbx_description
1 polymer ?
#
loop_
_entity_poly.entity_id
_entity_poly.type
_entity_poly.pdbx_seq_one_letter_code
_entity_poly.pdbx_strand_id
1 'polypeptide(L)'
;HAEHGGKLYRTGDLVRWMEDGSIDFLGRADCQVKIRGQRIELGEIEARLLQHEAVKECSVICRTVPETNDKYLAGYWTKDRSATGGSNAELSAWLMAALPEYMVPKVMMEIPKLPVNANGKVDRRALPEPELPKADGGDAAGEPQEPT
;
A
#
# COMPACT_ATOMS: atom_id res chain seq x y z
N HIS A 1 -38.48 -3.73 -18.64
CA HIS A 1 -38.47 -3.82 -17.17
C HIS A 1 -37.93 -5.17 -16.74
N ALA A 2 -36.69 -5.22 -16.25
CA ALA A 2 -36.15 -6.29 -15.40
C ALA A 2 -34.76 -5.87 -14.91
N GLU A 3 -34.73 -4.85 -14.06
CA GLU A 3 -33.56 -4.50 -13.26
C GLU A 3 -33.30 -5.63 -12.27
N HIS A 4 -32.33 -6.50 -12.58
CA HIS A 4 -31.78 -7.41 -11.59
C HIS A 4 -30.50 -6.78 -11.06
N GLY A 5 -30.70 -5.82 -10.14
CA GLY A 5 -29.66 -5.32 -9.26
C GLY A 5 -29.18 -6.46 -8.37
N GLY A 6 -28.27 -7.28 -8.90
CA GLY A 6 -27.54 -8.27 -8.12
C GLY A 6 -26.79 -7.54 -7.03
N LYS A 7 -27.13 -7.81 -5.77
CA LYS A 7 -26.33 -7.36 -4.63
C LYS A 7 -24.94 -8.00 -4.77
N LEU A 8 -23.99 -7.22 -5.28
CA LEU A 8 -22.60 -7.58 -5.30
C LEU A 8 -22.14 -7.60 -3.84
N TYR A 9 -22.06 -8.79 -3.24
CA TYR A 9 -21.46 -8.95 -1.94
C TYR A 9 -19.96 -8.66 -2.08
N ARG A 10 -19.54 -7.48 -1.64
CA ARG A 10 -18.13 -7.11 -1.52
C ARG A 10 -17.56 -7.88 -0.33
N THR A 11 -17.20 -9.15 -0.52
CA THR A 11 -16.76 -10.04 0.58
C THR A 11 -15.46 -9.60 1.25
N GLY A 12 -14.79 -8.58 0.71
CA GLY A 12 -13.56 -8.06 1.27
C GLY A 12 -12.41 -9.03 1.10
N ASP A 13 -12.47 -9.91 0.10
CA ASP A 13 -11.43 -10.88 -0.21
C ASP A 13 -10.59 -10.36 -1.39
N LEU A 14 -9.27 -10.28 -1.19
CA LEU A 14 -8.33 -10.09 -2.28
C LEU A 14 -8.13 -11.44 -2.96
N VAL A 15 -8.44 -11.46 -4.24
CA VAL A 15 -8.32 -12.65 -5.06
C VAL A 15 -7.49 -12.33 -6.30
N ARG A 16 -6.62 -13.25 -6.68
CA ARG A 16 -5.82 -13.17 -7.90
C ARG A 16 -6.22 -14.29 -8.85
N TRP A 17 -6.29 -13.97 -10.14
CA TRP A 17 -6.43 -14.97 -11.18
C TRP A 17 -5.06 -15.58 -11.49
N MET A 18 -5.00 -16.90 -11.46
CA MET A 18 -3.85 -17.69 -11.84
C MET A 18 -3.89 -17.98 -13.34
N GLU A 19 -2.73 -18.30 -13.93
CA GLU A 19 -2.58 -18.60 -15.37
C GLU A 19 -3.38 -19.84 -15.79
N ASP A 20 -3.73 -20.72 -14.85
CA ASP A 20 -4.57 -21.90 -15.05
C ASP A 20 -6.08 -21.61 -14.91
N GLY A 21 -6.46 -20.35 -14.67
CA GLY A 21 -7.85 -19.92 -14.46
C GLY A 21 -8.37 -20.14 -13.04
N SER A 22 -7.53 -20.60 -12.10
CA SER A 22 -7.90 -20.68 -10.69
C SER A 22 -7.83 -19.31 -10.00
N ILE A 23 -8.53 -19.18 -8.88
CA ILE A 23 -8.57 -17.96 -8.08
C ILE A 23 -7.78 -18.21 -6.79
N ASP A 24 -6.65 -17.52 -6.64
CA ASP A 24 -5.83 -17.56 -5.44
C ASP A 24 -6.29 -16.51 -4.43
N PHE A 25 -6.56 -16.95 -3.20
CA PHE A 25 -7.01 -16.10 -2.11
C PHE A 25 -5.82 -15.41 -1.45
N LEU A 26 -5.60 -14.14 -1.76
CA LEU A 26 -4.49 -13.33 -1.24
C LEU A 26 -4.74 -12.80 0.19
N GLY A 27 -5.99 -12.84 0.66
CA GLY A 27 -6.34 -12.44 2.04
C GLY A 27 -7.61 -11.60 2.12
N ARG A 28 -7.83 -10.97 3.27
CA ARG A 28 -8.90 -9.98 3.44
C ARG A 28 -8.41 -8.57 3.10
N ALA A 29 -9.05 -7.94 2.12
CA ALA A 29 -8.91 -6.56 1.69
C ALA A 29 -9.31 -5.56 2.80
N ASP A 30 -10.29 -5.87 3.66
CA ASP A 30 -10.81 -4.93 4.66
C ASP A 30 -9.97 -4.87 5.94
N CYS A 31 -8.66 -4.66 5.79
CA CYS A 31 -7.84 -4.24 6.90
C CYS A 31 -8.03 -2.74 7.10
N GLN A 32 -8.85 -2.40 8.09
CA GLN A 32 -9.08 -1.04 8.49
C GLN A 32 -7.99 -0.54 9.44
N VAL A 33 -7.47 0.67 9.18
CA VAL A 33 -6.59 1.37 10.11
C VAL A 33 -7.06 2.79 10.38
N LYS A 34 -6.64 3.33 11.53
CA LYS A 34 -6.82 4.73 11.89
C LYS A 34 -5.48 5.44 11.94
N ILE A 35 -5.31 6.46 11.11
CA ILE A 35 -4.12 7.31 11.05
C ILE A 35 -4.59 8.76 11.17
N ARG A 36 -4.09 9.48 12.18
CA ARG A 36 -4.42 10.91 12.42
C ARG A 36 -5.93 11.21 12.38
N GLY A 37 -6.74 10.32 12.98
CA GLY A 37 -8.21 10.45 13.03
C GLY A 37 -8.96 10.00 11.78
N GLN A 38 -8.26 9.66 10.70
CA GLN A 38 -8.86 9.21 9.45
C GLN A 38 -8.97 7.70 9.40
N ARG A 39 -10.12 7.22 8.92
CA ARG A 39 -10.40 5.80 8.69
C ARG A 39 -9.95 5.45 7.28
N ILE A 40 -9.00 4.53 7.17
CA ILE A 40 -8.41 4.11 5.90
C ILE A 40 -8.70 2.62 5.72
N GLU A 41 -9.28 2.27 4.57
CA GLU A 41 -9.51 0.89 4.15
C GLU A 41 -8.34 0.46 3.27
N LEU A 42 -7.43 -0.37 3.78
CA LEU A 42 -6.19 -0.72 3.06
C LEU A 42 -6.47 -1.45 1.74
N GLY A 43 -7.53 -2.25 1.69
CA GLY A 43 -7.94 -2.97 0.50
C GLY A 43 -8.39 -2.08 -0.66
N GLU A 44 -8.78 -0.82 -0.40
CA GLU A 44 -9.08 0.13 -1.47
C GLU A 44 -7.80 0.56 -2.20
N ILE A 45 -6.72 0.75 -1.43
CA ILE A 45 -5.39 1.08 -1.96
C ILE A 45 -4.83 -0.11 -2.73
N GLU A 46 -4.91 -1.31 -2.14
CA GLU A 46 -4.47 -2.56 -2.78
C GLU A 46 -5.25 -2.83 -4.07
N ALA A 47 -6.57 -2.70 -4.06
CA ALA A 47 -7.40 -2.87 -5.25
C ALA A 47 -7.05 -1.89 -6.37
N ARG A 48 -6.65 -0.65 -6.02
CA ARG A 48 -6.22 0.33 -7.02
C ARG A 48 -4.81 0.04 -7.56
N LEU A 49 -3.89 -0.43 -6.71
CA LEU A 49 -2.56 -0.87 -7.13
C LEU A 49 -2.64 -2.03 -8.12
N LEU A 50 -3.49 -3.03 -7.85
CA LEU A 50 -3.69 -4.20 -8.72
C LEU A 50 -4.28 -3.87 -10.10
N GLN A 51 -4.81 -2.66 -10.30
CA GLN A 51 -5.27 -2.20 -11.62
C GLN A 51 -4.14 -1.66 -12.49
N HIS A 52 -2.95 -1.42 -11.92
CA HIS A 52 -1.80 -0.92 -12.67
C HIS A 52 -1.08 -2.09 -13.35
N GLU A 53 -0.78 -1.96 -14.65
CA GLU A 53 -0.22 -3.05 -15.48
C GLU A 53 1.10 -3.63 -14.95
N ALA A 54 1.91 -2.80 -14.28
CA ALA A 54 3.18 -3.23 -13.71
C ALA A 54 3.06 -4.02 -12.40
N VAL A 55 1.89 -4.03 -11.74
CA VAL A 55 1.71 -4.65 -10.43
C VAL A 55 1.09 -6.04 -10.59
N LYS A 56 1.86 -7.06 -10.20
CA LYS A 56 1.37 -8.45 -10.19
C LYS A 56 0.69 -8.81 -8.88
N GLU A 57 1.30 -8.43 -7.77
CA GLU A 57 0.78 -8.63 -6.41
C GLU A 57 1.12 -7.42 -5.56
N CYS A 58 0.30 -7.14 -4.54
CA CYS A 58 0.62 -6.09 -3.57
C CYS A 58 0.08 -6.39 -2.18
N SER A 59 0.68 -5.77 -1.18
CA SER A 59 0.08 -5.62 0.14
C SER A 59 0.39 -4.24 0.73
N VAL A 60 -0.60 -3.62 1.34
CA VAL A 60 -0.46 -2.35 2.05
C VAL A 60 -0.67 -2.61 3.54
N ILE A 61 0.20 -2.04 4.35
CA ILE A 61 0.14 -2.15 5.81
C ILE A 61 0.32 -0.80 6.47
N CYS A 62 -0.19 -0.67 7.70
CA CYS A 62 0.13 0.44 8.57
C CYS A 62 1.33 0.05 9.45
N ARG A 63 2.36 0.88 9.43
CA ARG A 63 3.53 0.81 10.30
C ARG A 63 3.50 1.98 11.27
N THR A 64 4.26 1.83 12.37
CA THR A 64 4.46 2.86 13.37
C THR A 64 5.95 3.18 13.45
N VAL A 65 6.30 4.46 13.40
CA VAL A 65 7.65 4.96 13.63
C VAL A 65 8.00 4.70 15.09
N PRO A 66 9.02 3.88 15.42
CA PRO A 66 9.35 3.56 16.81
C PRO A 66 9.66 4.80 17.67
N GLU A 67 10.32 5.80 17.10
CA GLU A 67 10.79 6.98 17.81
C GLU A 67 9.64 7.97 18.14
N THR A 68 8.70 8.17 17.22
CA THR A 68 7.64 9.19 17.37
C THR A 68 6.25 8.61 17.64
N ASN A 69 6.08 7.29 17.56
CA ASN A 69 4.78 6.60 17.53
C ASN A 69 3.85 7.05 16.38
N ASP A 70 4.36 7.76 15.38
CA ASP A 70 3.57 8.15 14.22
C ASP A 70 3.21 6.96 13.35
N LYS A 71 1.98 6.93 12.85
CA LYS A 71 1.53 5.91 11.90
C LYS A 71 1.71 6.37 10.47
N TYR A 72 2.15 5.46 9.62
CA TYR A 72 2.24 5.67 8.17
C TYR A 72 1.84 4.41 7.42
N LEU A 73 1.55 4.56 6.14
CA LEU A 73 1.25 3.48 5.23
C LEU A 73 2.51 3.09 4.46
N ALA A 74 2.76 1.78 4.36
CA ALA A 74 3.79 1.19 3.53
C ALA A 74 3.15 0.24 2.52
N GLY A 75 3.44 0.44 1.23
CA GLY A 75 2.96 -0.38 0.12
C GLY A 75 4.07 -1.26 -0.43
N TYR A 76 3.82 -2.56 -0.45
CA TYR A 76 4.72 -3.56 -1.01
C TYR A 76 4.09 -4.08 -2.29
N TRP A 77 4.87 -4.23 -3.34
CA TRP A 77 4.37 -4.72 -4.61
C TRP A 77 5.40 -5.60 -5.31
N THR A 78 4.92 -6.50 -6.15
CA THR A 78 5.75 -7.33 -7.03
C THR A 78 5.52 -6.91 -8.46
N LYS A 79 6.59 -6.87 -9.25
CA LYS A 79 6.52 -6.48 -10.64
C LYS A 79 6.00 -7.61 -11.52
N ASP A 80 5.07 -7.27 -12.42
CA ASP A 80 4.69 -8.18 -13.50
C ASP A 80 5.85 -8.34 -14.48
N ARG A 81 6.23 -9.58 -14.77
CA ARG A 81 7.38 -9.90 -15.65
C ARG A 81 7.15 -9.44 -17.09
N SER A 82 5.90 -9.28 -17.51
CA SER A 82 5.54 -8.79 -18.84
C SER A 82 5.61 -7.26 -18.95
N ALA A 83 5.62 -6.56 -17.83
CA ALA A 83 5.62 -5.10 -17.80
C ALA A 83 7.02 -4.52 -18.01
N THR A 84 7.11 -3.50 -18.87
CA THR A 84 8.36 -2.79 -19.18
C THR A 84 8.61 -1.59 -18.26
N GLY A 85 7.57 -1.09 -17.59
CA GLY A 85 7.61 0.07 -16.67
C GLY A 85 7.23 -0.27 -15.23
N GLY A 86 6.88 0.74 -14.44
CA GLY A 86 6.49 0.60 -13.04
C GLY A 86 7.65 0.91 -12.10
N SER A 87 7.62 2.12 -11.56
CA SER A 87 8.46 2.57 -10.45
C SER A 87 7.61 2.95 -9.24
N ASN A 88 8.22 3.02 -8.06
CA ASN A 88 7.56 3.47 -6.84
C ASN A 88 6.89 4.85 -7.00
N ALA A 89 7.53 5.77 -7.74
CA ALA A 89 6.99 7.10 -7.98
C ALA A 89 5.77 7.07 -8.91
N GLU A 90 5.81 6.26 -9.97
CA GLU A 90 4.69 6.08 -10.90
C GLU A 90 3.47 5.48 -10.19
N LEU A 91 3.67 4.48 -9.33
CA LEU A 91 2.58 3.88 -8.56
C LEU A 91 1.98 4.85 -7.54
N SER A 92 2.81 5.65 -6.87
CA SER A 92 2.31 6.71 -5.99
C SER A 92 1.47 7.74 -6.76
N ALA A 93 1.93 8.15 -7.96
CA ALA A 93 1.18 9.05 -8.83
C ALA A 93 -0.14 8.42 -9.33
N TRP A 94 -0.12 7.13 -9.66
CA TRP A 94 -1.30 6.37 -10.04
C TRP A 94 -2.36 6.32 -8.94
N LEU A 95 -1.93 6.19 -7.69
CA LEU A 95 -2.83 6.24 -6.53
C LEU A 95 -3.37 7.66 -6.30
N MET A 96 -2.52 8.68 -6.36
CA MET A 96 -2.92 10.09 -6.20
C MET A 96 -3.96 10.55 -7.22
N ALA A 97 -3.98 9.94 -8.42
CA ALA A 97 -4.97 10.26 -9.44
C ALA A 97 -6.41 9.83 -9.08
N ALA A 98 -6.58 8.89 -8.16
CA ALA A 98 -7.87 8.30 -7.83
C ALA A 98 -8.22 8.31 -6.32
N LEU A 99 -7.21 8.45 -5.46
CA LEU A 99 -7.36 8.39 -4.01
C LEU A 99 -6.90 9.70 -3.35
N PRO A 100 -7.50 10.08 -2.22
CA PRO A 100 -6.98 11.16 -1.39
C PRO A 100 -5.53 10.93 -0.97
N GLU A 101 -4.74 12.00 -0.84
CA GLU A 101 -3.31 11.94 -0.50
C GLU A 101 -3.00 11.11 0.76
N TYR A 102 -3.85 11.19 1.78
CA TYR A 102 -3.67 10.46 3.03
C TYR A 102 -3.83 8.93 2.90
N MET A 103 -4.41 8.43 1.81
CA MET A 103 -4.49 7.00 1.50
C MET A 103 -3.29 6.52 0.70
N VAL A 104 -2.43 7.41 0.20
CA VAL A 104 -1.26 7.03 -0.59
C VAL A 104 -0.15 6.58 0.36
N PRO A 105 0.44 5.39 0.15
CA PRO A 105 1.54 4.93 0.98
C PRO A 105 2.72 5.90 0.97
N LYS A 106 3.22 6.23 2.17
CA LYS A 106 4.39 7.11 2.33
C LYS A 106 5.66 6.44 1.80
N VAL A 107 5.71 5.12 1.90
CA VAL A 107 6.80 4.30 1.35
C VAL A 107 6.20 3.27 0.41
N MET A 108 6.73 3.21 -0.81
CA MET A 108 6.45 2.15 -1.79
C MET A 108 7.72 1.34 -1.98
N MET A 109 7.60 0.02 -2.01
CA MET A 109 8.75 -0.88 -2.18
C MET A 109 8.41 -2.04 -3.11
N GLU A 110 9.17 -2.14 -4.19
CA GLU A 110 9.18 -3.32 -5.04
C GLU A 110 9.93 -4.45 -4.32
N ILE A 111 9.31 -5.62 -4.22
CA ILE A 111 9.94 -6.82 -3.66
C ILE A 111 9.81 -7.99 -4.63
N PRO A 112 10.74 -8.96 -4.62
CA PRO A 112 10.72 -10.06 -5.56
C PRO A 112 9.51 -11.01 -5.38
N LYS A 113 8.99 -11.11 -4.16
CA LYS A 113 7.79 -11.90 -3.82
C LYS A 113 7.20 -11.42 -2.50
N LEU A 114 5.88 -11.52 -2.34
CA LEU A 114 5.25 -11.38 -1.03
C LEU A 114 5.59 -12.59 -0.15
N PRO A 115 5.99 -12.38 1.11
CA PRO A 115 6.13 -13.48 2.06
C PRO A 115 4.74 -14.05 2.35
N VAL A 116 4.63 -15.37 2.37
CA VAL A 116 3.39 -16.09 2.68
C VAL A 116 3.63 -17.06 3.84
N ASN A 117 2.61 -17.26 4.67
CA ASN A 117 2.63 -18.25 5.73
C ASN A 117 2.40 -19.67 5.17
N ALA A 118 2.41 -20.67 6.06
CA ALA A 118 2.20 -22.08 5.69
C ALA A 118 0.86 -22.36 4.98
N ASN A 119 -0.12 -21.45 5.08
CA ASN A 119 -1.42 -21.54 4.42
C ASN A 119 -1.50 -20.72 3.13
N GLY A 120 -0.37 -20.23 2.60
CA GLY A 120 -0.32 -19.44 1.37
C GLY A 120 -0.80 -17.98 1.51
N LYS A 121 -1.18 -17.54 2.72
CA LYS A 121 -1.64 -16.17 2.95
C LYS A 121 -0.46 -15.24 3.21
N VAL A 122 -0.54 -13.98 2.79
CA VAL A 122 0.53 -12.99 3.03
C VAL A 122 0.89 -12.91 4.52
N ASP A 123 2.16 -13.13 4.83
CA ASP A 123 2.71 -12.97 6.17
C ASP A 123 3.24 -11.54 6.34
N ARG A 124 2.36 -10.67 6.82
CA ARG A 124 2.67 -9.25 7.03
C ARG A 124 3.79 -9.01 8.04
N ARG A 125 4.07 -9.96 8.94
CA ARG A 125 5.15 -9.84 9.93
C ARG A 125 6.52 -10.12 9.30
N ALA A 126 6.55 -10.90 8.23
CA ALA A 126 7.76 -11.22 7.48
C ALA A 126 8.04 -10.21 6.36
N LEU A 127 7.21 -9.17 6.20
CA LEU A 127 7.48 -8.09 5.25
C LEU A 127 8.73 -7.31 5.69
N PRO A 128 9.65 -6.98 4.75
CA PRO A 128 10.85 -6.23 5.10
C PRO A 128 10.50 -4.86 5.70
N GLU A 129 11.33 -4.37 6.61
CA GLU A 129 11.12 -3.05 7.21
C GLU A 129 11.34 -1.95 6.15
N PRO A 130 10.36 -1.06 5.95
CA PRO A 130 10.46 -0.01 4.94
C PRO A 130 11.31 1.14 5.48
N GLU A 131 12.33 1.55 4.71
CA GLU A 131 13.12 2.73 5.04
C GLU A 131 12.27 3.97 4.85
N LEU A 132 11.94 4.64 5.96
CA LEU A 132 11.35 5.97 5.89
C LEU A 132 12.40 6.93 5.34
N PRO A 133 12.07 7.75 4.32
CA PRO A 133 12.90 8.92 4.06
C PRO A 133 12.94 9.71 5.37
N LYS A 134 14.15 9.94 5.89
CA LYS A 134 14.35 10.81 7.06
C LYS A 134 13.58 12.08 6.76
N ALA A 135 12.66 12.47 7.64
CA ALA A 135 12.11 13.81 7.55
C ALA A 135 13.32 14.74 7.64
N ASP A 136 13.59 15.49 6.58
CA ASP A 136 14.51 16.62 6.68
C ASP A 136 14.04 17.42 7.89
N GLY A 137 14.86 17.37 8.95
CA GLY A 137 14.68 18.22 10.10
C GLY A 137 14.75 19.63 9.56
N GLY A 138 13.60 20.29 9.50
CA GLY A 138 13.55 21.72 9.34
C GLY A 138 14.18 22.35 10.57
N ASP A 139 15.51 22.45 10.58
CA ASP A 139 16.23 23.35 11.46
C ASP A 139 16.06 24.78 10.92
N ALA A 140 14.89 25.34 11.21
CA ALA A 140 14.71 26.78 11.28
C ALA A 140 15.09 27.23 12.70
N ALA A 141 16.34 27.63 12.91
CA ALA A 141 16.75 28.60 13.94
C ALA A 141 18.24 28.91 13.81
N GLY A 142 18.58 29.90 12.99
CA GLY A 142 19.93 30.42 12.86
C GLY A 142 19.93 31.94 12.80
N GLU A 143 19.38 32.63 13.80
CA GLU A 143 19.77 34.00 14.17
C GLU A 143 19.27 34.26 15.61
N PRO A 144 20.08 34.83 16.52
CA PRO A 144 20.91 36.01 16.27
C PRO A 144 22.38 35.89 16.76
N GLN A 145 23.30 36.59 16.10
CA GLN A 145 24.53 37.04 16.74
C GLN A 145 24.72 38.54 16.45
N GLU A 146 24.39 39.36 17.44
CA GLU A 146 25.13 40.60 17.65
C GLU A 146 26.47 40.24 18.29
N PRO A 147 27.57 40.83 17.81
CA PRO A 147 28.49 41.40 18.79
C PRO A 147 29.11 42.75 18.35
N THR A 148 29.08 43.68 19.33
CA THR A 148 30.00 44.79 19.65
C THR A 148 30.43 45.78 18.57
#